data_AF-A0A558J957-F1
#
_entry.id   AF-A0A558J957-F1
#
_cell.length_a   1.000
_cell.length_b   1.000
_cell.length_c   1.000
_cell.angle_alpha   90.00
_cell.angle_beta   90.00
_cell.angle_gamma   90.00
#
_symmetry.space_group_name_H-M   'P 1'
#
loop_
_entity.id
_entity.type
_entity.pdbx_description
1 polymer ?
#
loop_
_entity_poly.entity_id
_entity_poly.type
_entity_poly.pdbx_seq_one_letter_code
_entity_poly.pdbx_strand_id
1 'polypeptide(L)'
;MTTYQSEQGIRTATSQQTNANQAAAELADILRHEHLGFVLFFCSAEYDLAALANALESCFPTTSLSGCTTAGEITPAGYDRGSIVAIGFDRRLFAIETALIDDLEHFELANAQPLVDTLLEQCRQQVIAPINEHSFALTLLDGLSSREEQVLATLDAALGRIPSFGGSAGDDNHLSHTHVYTAGRFHTRAAVVVMINTRLPFEVFSTHHLIPLTHKLVVTEADREQRRVIELNGLPAAQVYAELVGMAPAQLSAAVFARHPLAVRIGGQHYVRSIQRVNSDSSLSFYCAVENGIVLTAMQPTPLLDDLKVMLAGVSARLGTPSMIIGCDCFLRRMELEALQQLDQASQLLRQAGVVGFNTYGEQHHGMHVNQTFTGVAFGSLPANDSH
;
A
#
# COMPACT_ATOMS: atom_id res chain seq x y z
N MET A 1 25.58 8.55 26.48
CA MET A 1 24.62 9.62 26.13
C MET A 1 24.55 9.70 24.62
N THR A 2 23.69 8.88 24.04
CA THR A 2 23.43 8.83 22.60
C THR A 2 22.50 10.00 22.28
N THR A 3 23.00 10.96 21.50
CA THR A 3 22.20 12.03 20.91
C THR A 3 21.10 11.41 20.07
N TYR A 4 19.90 11.31 20.62
CA TYR A 4 18.72 10.83 19.92
C TYR A 4 18.44 11.71 18.71
N GLN A 5 18.04 11.08 17.60
CA GLN A 5 17.44 11.66 16.39
C GLN A 5 16.14 12.43 16.70
N SER A 6 16.19 13.46 17.56
CA SER A 6 15.02 14.24 17.94
C SER A 6 14.51 15.15 16.82
N GLU A 7 15.24 15.21 15.70
CA GLU A 7 14.93 16.09 14.57
C GLU A 7 13.95 15.48 13.55
N GLN A 8 13.66 14.17 13.62
CA GLN A 8 12.84 13.49 12.59
C GLN A 8 11.44 13.08 13.09
N GLY A 9 11.22 12.94 14.41
CA GLY A 9 9.89 12.63 14.99
C GLY A 9 9.25 11.31 14.56
N ILE A 10 10.01 10.41 13.93
CA ILE A 10 9.57 9.08 13.55
C ILE A 10 10.52 8.05 14.17
N ARG A 11 9.98 6.95 14.71
CA ARG A 11 10.75 5.80 15.21
C ARG A 11 10.19 4.51 14.64
N THR A 12 11.06 3.57 14.27
CA THR A 12 10.66 2.22 13.85
C THR A 12 11.00 1.20 14.92
N ALA A 13 10.12 0.23 15.11
CA ALA A 13 10.38 -1.00 15.85
C ALA A 13 9.98 -2.21 15.02
N THR A 14 10.62 -3.35 15.30
CA THR A 14 10.28 -4.62 14.68
C THR A 14 10.28 -5.73 15.72
N SER A 15 9.41 -6.71 15.55
CA SER A 15 9.42 -7.93 16.36
C SER A 15 9.26 -9.16 15.48
N GLN A 16 10.04 -10.20 15.78
CA GLN A 16 9.89 -11.54 15.21
C GLN A 16 9.35 -12.55 16.24
N GLN A 17 8.84 -12.07 17.37
CA GLN A 17 8.28 -12.93 18.40
C GLN A 17 6.93 -13.47 17.97
N THR A 18 6.76 -14.78 17.93
CA THR A 18 5.46 -15.39 17.59
C THR A 18 4.40 -15.20 18.68
N ASN A 19 4.81 -14.90 19.92
CA ASN A 19 3.89 -14.61 21.01
C ASN A 19 3.45 -13.14 20.99
N ALA A 20 2.15 -12.90 20.80
CA ALA A 20 1.53 -11.58 20.76
C ALA A 20 1.95 -10.63 21.90
N ASN A 21 2.01 -11.11 23.15
CA ASN A 21 2.38 -10.26 24.29
C ASN A 21 3.86 -9.87 24.27
N GLN A 22 4.73 -10.80 23.87
CA GLN A 22 6.16 -10.53 23.75
C GLN A 22 6.44 -9.59 22.58
N ALA A 23 5.75 -9.79 21.45
CA ALA A 23 5.86 -8.92 20.29
C ALA A 23 5.42 -7.49 20.62
N ALA A 24 4.23 -7.32 21.21
CA ALA A 24 3.74 -6.00 21.60
C ALA A 24 4.64 -5.30 22.64
N ALA A 25 5.20 -6.06 23.59
CA ALA A 25 6.15 -5.53 24.57
C ALA A 25 7.45 -5.04 23.91
N GLU A 26 8.03 -5.84 23.00
CA GLU A 26 9.26 -5.48 22.26
C GLU A 26 9.07 -4.21 21.42
N LEU A 27 7.92 -4.08 20.75
CA LEU A 27 7.58 -2.86 20.01
C LEU A 27 7.43 -1.65 20.96
N ALA A 28 6.75 -1.84 22.09
CA ALA A 28 6.52 -0.78 23.06
C ALA A 28 7.80 -0.28 23.73
N ASP A 29 8.75 -1.16 24.03
CA ASP A 29 10.04 -0.81 24.64
C ASP A 29 10.86 0.13 23.75
N ILE A 30 10.71 0.02 22.44
CA ILE A 30 11.41 0.86 21.45
C ILE A 30 10.62 2.15 21.16
N LEU A 31 9.30 2.03 20.96
CA LEU A 31 8.47 3.14 20.48
C LEU A 31 7.99 4.08 21.57
N ARG A 32 7.79 3.62 22.81
CA ARG A 32 7.22 4.46 23.87
C ARG A 32 8.18 5.59 24.26
N HIS A 33 7.67 6.81 24.20
CA HIS A 33 8.27 8.00 24.79
C HIS A 33 7.17 9.01 25.11
N GLU A 34 7.50 10.06 25.87
CA GLU A 34 6.55 11.07 26.34
C GLU A 34 5.69 11.72 25.25
N HIS A 35 6.22 11.79 24.03
CA HIS A 35 5.57 12.46 22.89
C HIS A 35 5.06 11.51 21.81
N LEU A 36 4.99 10.20 22.06
CA LEU A 36 4.40 9.26 21.09
C LEU A 36 2.91 9.57 20.93
N GLY A 37 2.50 9.97 19.72
CA GLY A 37 1.12 10.34 19.39
C GLY A 37 0.34 9.24 18.70
N PHE A 38 1.00 8.47 17.83
CA PHE A 38 0.37 7.48 16.98
C PHE A 38 1.34 6.34 16.65
N VAL A 39 0.81 5.12 16.45
CA VAL A 39 1.58 3.99 15.91
C VAL A 39 0.86 3.41 14.69
N LEU A 40 1.56 3.38 13.56
CA LEU A 40 1.19 2.60 12.39
C LEU A 40 1.93 1.27 12.43
N PHE A 41 1.26 0.14 12.21
CA PHE A 41 1.94 -1.15 12.17
C PHE A 41 1.46 -2.06 11.03
N PHE A 42 2.33 -2.99 10.64
CA PHE A 42 2.06 -4.01 9.65
C PHE A 42 2.51 -5.35 10.24
N CYS A 43 1.62 -6.34 10.27
CA CYS A 43 1.90 -7.63 10.91
C CYS A 43 1.57 -8.82 10.00
N SER A 44 2.28 -9.92 10.17
CA SER A 44 1.92 -11.17 9.51
C SER A 44 0.52 -11.62 9.92
N ALA A 45 -0.18 -12.26 8.99
CA ALA A 45 -1.49 -12.87 9.26
C ALA A 45 -1.40 -14.15 10.12
N GLU A 46 -0.18 -14.66 10.40
CA GLU A 46 0.04 -15.86 11.22
C GLU A 46 -0.22 -15.65 12.72
N TYR A 47 -0.31 -14.40 13.18
CA TYR A 47 -0.60 -14.09 14.58
C TYR A 47 -2.04 -14.44 14.95
N ASP A 48 -2.25 -14.83 16.21
CA ASP A 48 -3.58 -14.73 16.83
C ASP A 48 -3.95 -13.24 16.96
N LEU A 49 -4.73 -12.75 16.01
CA LEU A 49 -5.08 -11.34 15.88
C LEU A 49 -5.86 -10.81 17.08
N ALA A 50 -6.68 -11.65 17.75
CA ALA A 50 -7.39 -11.23 18.95
C ALA A 50 -6.43 -11.07 20.13
N ALA A 51 -5.49 -12.01 20.30
CA ALA A 51 -4.45 -11.89 21.32
C ALA A 51 -3.51 -10.70 21.04
N LEU A 52 -3.14 -10.48 19.77
CA LEU A 52 -2.29 -9.37 19.35
C LEU A 52 -2.97 -8.02 19.59
N ALA A 53 -4.25 -7.87 19.25
CA ALA A 53 -5.00 -6.65 19.54
C ALA A 53 -5.01 -6.32 21.04
N ASN A 54 -5.33 -7.29 21.89
CA ASN A 54 -5.33 -7.11 23.34
C ASN A 54 -3.93 -6.75 23.88
N ALA A 55 -2.89 -7.37 23.35
CA ALA A 55 -1.52 -7.10 23.73
C ALA A 55 -1.09 -5.68 23.33
N LEU A 56 -1.39 -5.26 22.10
CA LEU A 56 -1.11 -3.92 21.60
C LEU A 56 -1.83 -2.84 22.42
N GLU A 57 -3.13 -3.00 22.70
CA GLU A 57 -3.88 -2.05 23.54
C GLU A 57 -3.30 -1.94 24.96
N SER A 58 -2.92 -3.07 25.56
CA SER A 58 -2.26 -3.08 26.88
C SER A 58 -0.89 -2.38 26.83
N CYS A 59 -0.17 -2.54 25.72
CA CYS A 59 1.13 -1.94 25.47
C CYS A 59 1.05 -0.52 24.89
N PHE A 60 -0.12 0.05 24.60
CA PHE A 60 -0.24 1.43 24.11
C PHE A 60 -1.56 2.08 24.58
N PRO A 61 -1.82 2.15 25.89
CA PRO A 61 -3.16 2.46 26.42
C PRO A 61 -3.67 3.88 26.14
N THR A 62 -2.78 4.79 25.73
CA THR A 62 -3.11 6.21 25.46
C THR A 62 -2.69 6.66 24.07
N THR A 63 -2.24 5.74 23.22
CA THR A 63 -1.71 6.03 21.89
C THR A 63 -2.65 5.40 20.89
N SER A 64 -3.07 6.15 19.87
CA SER A 64 -3.89 5.58 18.80
C SER A 64 -3.05 4.67 17.91
N LEU A 65 -3.63 3.53 17.51
CA LEU A 65 -2.99 2.56 16.64
C LEU A 65 -3.82 2.34 15.38
N SER A 66 -3.14 2.19 14.24
CA SER A 66 -3.75 1.59 13.05
C SER A 66 -2.76 0.67 12.34
N GLY A 67 -3.27 -0.24 11.55
CA GLY A 67 -2.43 -1.19 10.84
C GLY A 67 -3.22 -2.15 9.98
N CYS A 68 -2.54 -3.15 9.44
CA CYS A 68 -3.18 -4.24 8.71
C CYS A 68 -2.31 -5.50 8.71
N THR A 69 -2.93 -6.61 8.31
CA THR A 69 -2.20 -7.84 7.97
C THR A 69 -1.52 -7.70 6.61
N THR A 70 -0.45 -8.46 6.38
CA THR A 70 0.42 -8.29 5.19
C THR A 70 0.60 -9.59 4.40
N ALA A 71 1.14 -9.46 3.19
CA ALA A 71 1.72 -10.58 2.43
C ALA A 71 3.24 -10.76 2.70
N GLY A 72 3.73 -10.14 3.77
CA GLY A 72 5.13 -10.00 4.16
C GLY A 72 5.48 -8.56 4.54
N GLU A 73 6.54 -8.39 5.33
CA GLU A 73 6.93 -7.10 5.89
C GLU A 73 8.16 -6.52 5.18
N ILE A 74 8.28 -5.20 5.21
CA ILE A 74 9.53 -4.48 4.91
C ILE A 74 10.01 -3.84 6.20
N THR A 75 11.06 -4.42 6.77
CA THR A 75 11.68 -4.01 8.02
C THR A 75 12.88 -3.10 7.75
N PRO A 76 13.50 -2.47 8.77
CA PRO A 76 14.81 -1.84 8.63
C PRO A 76 15.92 -2.80 8.16
N ALA A 77 15.68 -4.12 8.18
CA ALA A 77 16.56 -5.13 7.62
C ALA A 77 16.23 -5.50 6.14
N GLY A 78 15.17 -4.95 5.56
CA GLY A 78 14.66 -5.28 4.22
C GLY A 78 13.42 -6.18 4.29
N TYR A 79 13.17 -6.97 3.24
CA TYR A 79 12.05 -7.91 3.22
C TYR A 79 12.15 -8.95 4.34
N ASP A 80 11.02 -9.25 4.95
CA ASP A 80 10.86 -10.23 6.01
C ASP A 80 9.54 -11.01 5.84
N ARG A 81 9.29 -11.99 6.73
CA ARG A 81 8.00 -12.68 6.89
C ARG A 81 7.77 -13.05 8.35
N GLY A 82 6.51 -13.20 8.75
CA GLY A 82 6.16 -13.66 10.09
C GLY A 82 6.47 -12.63 11.19
N SER A 83 6.70 -11.38 10.82
CA SER A 83 7.13 -10.33 11.74
C SER A 83 6.07 -9.24 11.89
N ILE A 84 6.35 -8.29 12.79
CA ILE A 84 5.63 -7.03 12.91
C ILE A 84 6.63 -5.91 12.70
N VAL A 85 6.31 -4.96 11.84
CA VAL A 85 7.01 -3.68 11.75
C VAL A 85 6.06 -2.57 12.18
N ALA A 86 6.52 -1.70 13.06
CA ALA A 86 5.73 -0.61 13.62
C ALA A 86 6.48 0.72 13.56
N ILE A 87 5.74 1.80 13.35
CA ILE A 87 6.22 3.15 13.13
C ILE A 87 5.51 4.07 14.13
N GLY A 88 6.26 4.63 15.07
CA GLY A 88 5.78 5.61 16.02
C GLY A 88 5.99 7.04 15.52
N PHE A 89 4.97 7.88 15.65
CA PHE A 89 4.98 9.28 15.24
C PHE A 89 4.93 10.20 16.47
N ASP A 90 5.82 11.18 16.50
CA ASP A 90 5.92 12.17 17.58
C ASP A 90 4.88 13.28 17.39
N ARG A 91 3.98 13.44 18.37
CA ARG A 91 2.88 14.42 18.32
C ARG A 91 3.31 15.89 18.27
N ARG A 92 4.61 16.19 18.42
CA ARG A 92 5.15 17.54 18.24
C ARG A 92 5.38 17.88 16.76
N LEU A 93 5.49 16.88 15.90
CA LEU A 93 5.71 17.04 14.44
C LEU A 93 4.57 16.49 13.58
N PHE A 94 3.67 15.69 14.17
CA PHE A 94 2.58 15.04 13.47
C PHE A 94 1.25 15.25 14.19
N ALA A 95 0.22 15.59 13.43
CA ALA A 95 -1.18 15.44 13.82
C ALA A 95 -1.79 14.34 12.97
N ILE A 96 -2.21 13.24 13.60
CA ILE A 96 -2.71 12.04 12.91
C ILE A 96 -4.08 11.70 13.44
N GLU A 97 -5.02 11.55 12.51
CA GLU A 97 -6.41 11.19 12.80
C GLU A 97 -6.83 10.00 11.94
N THR A 98 -7.74 9.18 12.47
CA THR A 98 -8.12 7.92 11.82
C THR A 98 -9.62 7.75 11.76
N ALA A 99 -10.12 7.25 10.63
CA ALA A 99 -11.51 6.86 10.45
C ALA A 99 -11.61 5.40 9.98
N LEU A 100 -12.58 4.68 10.54
CA LEU A 100 -12.99 3.36 10.09
C LEU A 100 -14.14 3.51 9.09
N ILE A 101 -14.05 2.79 7.97
CA ILE A 101 -15.15 2.57 7.04
C ILE A 101 -15.49 1.08 7.14
N ASP A 102 -16.61 0.75 7.79
CA ASP A 102 -17.06 -0.63 8.02
C ASP A 102 -18.22 -1.07 7.12
N ASP A 103 -18.73 -0.15 6.29
CA ASP A 103 -19.68 -0.42 5.19
C ASP A 103 -19.10 0.01 3.85
N LEU A 104 -18.23 -0.83 3.29
CA LEU A 104 -17.61 -0.59 1.99
C LEU A 104 -18.60 -0.68 0.82
N GLU A 105 -19.74 -1.35 1.00
CA GLU A 105 -20.72 -1.55 -0.07
C GLU A 105 -21.55 -0.30 -0.34
N HIS A 106 -21.93 0.42 0.73
CA HIS A 106 -22.73 1.64 0.64
C HIS A 106 -21.90 2.91 0.88
N PHE A 107 -20.57 2.82 0.69
CA PHE A 107 -19.70 3.99 0.82
C PHE A 107 -19.83 4.90 -0.40
N GLU A 108 -20.56 6.01 -0.20
CA GLU A 108 -20.84 7.01 -1.21
C GLU A 108 -20.32 8.39 -0.79
N LEU A 109 -20.32 9.35 -1.72
CA LEU A 109 -19.78 10.70 -1.49
C LEU A 109 -20.47 11.41 -0.31
N ALA A 110 -21.75 11.14 -0.08
CA ALA A 110 -22.51 11.67 1.05
C ALA A 110 -21.95 11.24 2.43
N ASN A 111 -21.28 10.08 2.49
CA ASN A 111 -20.64 9.56 3.70
C ASN A 111 -19.14 9.93 3.72
N ALA A 112 -18.50 9.96 2.55
CA ALA A 112 -17.08 10.27 2.43
C ALA A 112 -16.77 11.73 2.78
N GLN A 113 -17.59 12.69 2.34
CA GLN A 113 -17.33 14.11 2.58
C GLN A 113 -17.33 14.45 4.09
N PRO A 114 -18.35 14.09 4.89
CA PRO A 114 -18.32 14.36 6.34
C PRO A 114 -17.18 13.65 7.07
N LEU A 115 -16.81 12.44 6.62
CA LEU A 115 -15.68 11.68 7.17
C LEU A 115 -14.36 12.44 6.97
N VAL A 116 -14.08 12.86 5.73
CA VAL A 116 -12.86 13.63 5.40
C VAL A 116 -12.86 14.98 6.12
N ASP A 117 -13.99 15.69 6.13
CA ASP A 117 -14.12 16.99 6.81
C ASP A 117 -13.82 16.88 8.31
N THR A 118 -14.28 15.80 8.95
CA THR A 118 -14.03 15.53 10.37
C THR A 118 -12.55 15.29 10.63
N LEU A 119 -11.89 14.45 9.83
CA LEU A 119 -10.45 14.19 9.94
C LEU A 119 -9.64 15.48 9.78
N LEU A 120 -9.99 16.32 8.81
CA LEU A 120 -9.28 17.58 8.56
C LEU A 120 -9.49 18.61 9.66
N GLU A 121 -10.70 18.71 10.21
CA GLU A 121 -10.99 19.60 11.32
C GLU A 121 -10.22 19.17 12.59
N GLN A 122 -10.16 17.88 12.88
CA GLN A 122 -9.39 17.35 14.01
C GLN A 122 -7.88 17.59 13.84
N CYS A 123 -7.31 17.33 12.65
CA CYS A 123 -5.91 17.68 12.36
C CYS A 123 -5.64 19.19 12.53
N ARG A 124 -6.58 20.04 12.09
CA ARG A 124 -6.46 21.51 12.20
C ARG A 124 -6.40 21.97 13.65
N GLN A 125 -7.15 21.34 14.55
CA GLN A 125 -7.18 21.67 15.99
C GLN A 125 -5.86 21.39 16.70
N GLN A 126 -5.02 20.50 16.17
CA GLN A 126 -3.70 20.19 16.74
C GLN A 126 -2.62 21.23 16.37
N VAL A 127 -2.88 22.12 15.39
CA VAL A 127 -2.04 23.27 15.01
C VAL A 127 -0.57 22.90 14.73
N ILE A 128 -0.34 21.76 14.07
CA ILE A 128 1.00 21.28 13.70
C ILE A 128 1.52 21.98 12.45
N ALA A 129 0.75 21.96 11.36
CA ALA A 129 1.03 22.65 10.11
C ALA A 129 -0.29 23.14 9.48
N PRO A 130 -0.25 24.04 8.47
CA PRO A 130 -1.43 24.28 7.63
C PRO A 130 -1.98 22.96 7.06
N ILE A 131 -3.25 22.89 6.67
CA ILE A 131 -3.77 21.65 6.07
C ILE A 131 -3.27 21.47 4.64
N ASN A 132 -3.38 22.53 3.83
CA ASN A 132 -2.98 22.49 2.43
C ASN A 132 -1.48 22.23 2.30
N GLU A 133 -1.10 21.35 1.37
CA GLU A 133 0.30 21.00 1.04
C GLU A 133 1.10 20.31 2.16
N HIS A 134 0.52 20.17 3.34
CA HIS A 134 1.13 19.60 4.55
C HIS A 134 0.36 18.39 5.09
N SER A 135 -0.65 17.94 4.35
CA SER A 135 -1.46 16.77 4.71
C SER A 135 -1.50 15.76 3.57
N PHE A 136 -1.54 14.48 3.92
CA PHE A 136 -1.78 13.38 3.01
C PHE A 136 -2.61 12.30 3.72
N ALA A 137 -3.25 11.43 2.93
CA ALA A 137 -4.01 10.29 3.45
C ALA A 137 -3.31 8.98 3.12
N LEU A 138 -3.19 8.11 4.13
CA LEU A 138 -2.91 6.69 3.96
C LEU A 138 -4.22 5.91 4.08
N THR A 139 -4.54 5.07 3.10
CA THR A 139 -5.68 4.15 3.18
C THR A 139 -5.19 2.71 3.27
N LEU A 140 -5.67 1.98 4.29
CA LEU A 140 -5.49 0.54 4.41
C LEU A 140 -6.84 -0.12 4.20
N LEU A 141 -6.92 -1.10 3.31
CA LEU A 141 -8.19 -1.72 2.94
C LEU A 141 -8.08 -3.24 3.06
N ASP A 142 -9.18 -3.91 3.40
CA ASP A 142 -9.26 -5.37 3.28
C ASP A 142 -9.06 -5.78 1.82
N GLY A 143 -7.93 -6.43 1.53
CA GLY A 143 -7.47 -6.76 0.18
C GLY A 143 -8.32 -7.79 -0.56
N LEU A 144 -9.34 -8.35 0.07
CA LEU A 144 -10.30 -9.27 -0.56
C LEU A 144 -11.65 -8.60 -0.86
N SER A 145 -11.79 -7.30 -0.57
CA SER A 145 -13.01 -6.55 -0.90
C SER A 145 -13.11 -6.29 -2.42
N SER A 146 -14.24 -6.67 -3.02
CA SER A 146 -14.55 -6.37 -4.42
C SER A 146 -15.00 -4.91 -4.65
N ARG A 147 -15.17 -4.13 -3.57
CA ARG A 147 -15.64 -2.73 -3.62
C ARG A 147 -14.52 -1.70 -3.52
N GLU A 148 -13.27 -2.15 -3.42
CA GLU A 148 -12.10 -1.29 -3.22
C GLU A 148 -12.03 -0.13 -4.23
N GLU A 149 -12.24 -0.38 -5.52
CA GLU A 149 -12.15 0.64 -6.56
C GLU A 149 -13.19 1.76 -6.38
N GLN A 150 -14.42 1.41 -5.98
CA GLN A 150 -15.47 2.39 -5.72
C GLN A 150 -15.17 3.22 -4.47
N VAL A 151 -14.71 2.57 -3.39
CA VAL A 151 -14.36 3.23 -2.14
C VAL A 151 -13.22 4.22 -2.37
N LEU A 152 -12.16 3.82 -3.06
CA LEU A 152 -11.01 4.67 -3.35
C LEU A 152 -11.38 5.85 -4.24
N ALA A 153 -12.17 5.64 -5.30
CA ALA A 153 -12.63 6.75 -6.14
C ALA A 153 -13.50 7.76 -5.36
N THR A 154 -14.35 7.25 -4.46
CA THR A 154 -15.22 8.08 -3.61
C THR A 154 -14.41 8.87 -2.58
N LEU A 155 -13.42 8.24 -1.94
CA LEU A 155 -12.50 8.90 -1.01
C LEU A 155 -11.67 9.97 -1.71
N ASP A 156 -11.12 9.68 -2.88
CA ASP A 156 -10.30 10.62 -3.64
C ASP A 156 -11.11 11.87 -4.04
N ALA A 157 -12.36 11.67 -4.47
CA ALA A 157 -13.28 12.77 -4.75
C ALA A 157 -13.52 13.67 -3.52
N ALA A 158 -13.64 13.09 -2.32
CA ALA A 158 -13.82 13.83 -1.07
C ALA A 158 -12.52 14.51 -0.58
N LEU A 159 -11.36 13.88 -0.78
CA LEU A 159 -10.04 14.41 -0.43
C LEU A 159 -9.62 15.58 -1.31
N GLY A 160 -10.11 15.64 -2.55
CA GLY A 160 -9.87 16.73 -3.49
C GLY A 160 -8.39 16.85 -3.87
N ARG A 161 -7.68 17.83 -3.29
CA ARG A 161 -6.26 18.10 -3.59
C ARG A 161 -5.28 17.41 -2.65
N ILE A 162 -5.77 16.76 -1.59
CA ILE A 162 -4.93 16.10 -0.61
C ILE A 162 -4.38 14.81 -1.25
N PRO A 163 -3.05 14.65 -1.36
CA PRO A 163 -2.47 13.44 -1.92
C PRO A 163 -2.83 12.22 -1.08
N SER A 164 -3.08 11.10 -1.75
CA SER A 164 -3.51 9.86 -1.12
C SER A 164 -2.73 8.68 -1.67
N PHE A 165 -2.36 7.77 -0.77
CA PHE A 165 -1.78 6.48 -1.12
C PHE A 165 -2.25 5.40 -0.16
N GLY A 166 -1.91 4.15 -0.46
CA GLY A 166 -2.33 3.06 0.38
C GLY A 166 -2.00 1.69 -0.15
N GLY A 167 -2.47 0.71 0.60
CA GLY A 167 -2.22 -0.68 0.34
C GLY A 167 -3.36 -1.55 0.84
N SER A 168 -3.70 -2.54 0.04
CA SER A 168 -4.60 -3.61 0.41
C SER A 168 -3.87 -4.64 1.27
N ALA A 169 -4.49 -4.94 2.42
CA ALA A 169 -4.02 -5.93 3.38
C ALA A 169 -3.81 -7.30 2.71
N GLY A 170 -2.87 -8.08 3.25
CA GLY A 170 -2.52 -9.41 2.75
C GLY A 170 -2.63 -10.48 3.83
N ASP A 171 -2.42 -11.73 3.41
CA ASP A 171 -2.37 -12.90 4.30
C ASP A 171 -1.36 -13.95 3.81
N ASP A 172 -0.09 -13.57 3.69
CA ASP A 172 1.02 -14.46 3.30
C ASP A 172 0.77 -15.27 1.99
N ASN A 173 0.06 -14.67 1.03
CA ASN A 173 -0.34 -15.26 -0.26
C ASN A 173 -1.39 -16.38 -0.16
N HIS A 174 -2.07 -16.54 0.98
CA HIS A 174 -3.19 -17.48 1.13
C HIS A 174 -4.46 -17.01 0.42
N LEU A 175 -4.63 -15.70 0.23
CA LEU A 175 -5.78 -15.06 -0.42
C LEU A 175 -7.11 -15.45 0.22
N SER A 176 -7.15 -15.52 1.54
CA SER A 176 -8.26 -16.09 2.32
C SER A 176 -8.87 -15.13 3.35
N HIS A 177 -8.05 -14.45 4.15
CA HIS A 177 -8.51 -13.60 5.25
C HIS A 177 -7.56 -12.43 5.50
N THR A 178 -7.96 -11.21 5.11
CA THR A 178 -7.15 -10.01 5.36
C THR A 178 -7.88 -9.07 6.31
N HIS A 179 -7.11 -8.32 7.10
CA HIS A 179 -7.66 -7.51 8.18
C HIS A 179 -7.00 -6.14 8.23
N VAL A 180 -7.80 -5.14 8.60
CA VAL A 180 -7.33 -3.81 8.98
C VAL A 180 -7.54 -3.60 10.48
N TYR A 181 -6.67 -2.85 11.13
CA TYR A 181 -6.71 -2.58 12.56
C TYR A 181 -6.96 -1.10 12.81
N THR A 182 -7.91 -0.81 13.69
CA THR A 182 -8.07 0.49 14.33
C THR A 182 -9.00 0.36 15.54
N ALA A 183 -8.89 1.28 16.50
CA ALA A 183 -9.72 1.33 17.69
C ALA A 183 -9.77 -0.01 18.47
N GLY A 184 -8.59 -0.60 18.71
CA GLY A 184 -8.43 -1.76 19.58
C GLY A 184 -8.79 -3.12 18.99
N ARG A 185 -9.11 -3.22 17.70
CA ARG A 185 -9.49 -4.50 17.08
C ARG A 185 -9.13 -4.58 15.60
N PHE A 186 -9.05 -5.80 15.11
CA PHE A 186 -9.00 -6.13 13.70
C PHE A 186 -10.42 -6.21 13.12
N HIS A 187 -10.57 -5.74 11.87
CA HIS A 187 -11.82 -5.69 11.14
C HIS A 187 -11.64 -6.31 9.75
N THR A 188 -12.69 -6.96 9.27
CA THR A 188 -12.81 -7.48 7.90
C THR A 188 -13.86 -6.69 7.14
N ARG A 189 -13.78 -6.68 5.82
CA ARG A 189 -14.66 -5.92 4.90
C ARG A 189 -14.71 -4.44 5.28
N ALA A 190 -13.56 -3.91 5.66
CA ALA A 190 -13.42 -2.55 6.17
C ALA A 190 -12.19 -1.87 5.58
N ALA A 191 -12.14 -0.55 5.72
CA ALA A 191 -10.99 0.28 5.41
C ALA A 191 -10.67 1.19 6.60
N VAL A 192 -9.40 1.51 6.76
CA VAL A 192 -8.92 2.53 7.70
C VAL A 192 -8.28 3.65 6.89
N VAL A 193 -8.82 4.85 7.05
CA VAL A 193 -8.23 6.08 6.51
C VAL A 193 -7.46 6.75 7.62
N VAL A 194 -6.16 6.95 7.41
CA VAL A 194 -5.27 7.69 8.30
C VAL A 194 -4.98 9.02 7.62
N MET A 195 -5.43 10.12 8.20
CA MET A 195 -5.07 11.48 7.78
C MET A 195 -3.84 11.91 8.56
N ILE A 196 -2.77 12.30 7.86
CA ILE A 196 -1.51 12.74 8.46
C ILE A 196 -1.28 14.20 8.06
N ASN A 197 -1.15 15.07 9.06
CA ASN A 197 -0.66 16.44 8.90
C ASN A 197 0.71 16.57 9.56
N THR A 198 1.68 17.14 8.85
CA THR A 198 3.06 17.24 9.36
C THR A 198 3.78 18.48 8.87
N ARG A 199 4.76 18.91 9.68
CA ARG A 199 5.72 19.97 9.28
C ARG A 199 6.83 19.44 8.39
N LEU A 200 7.07 18.12 8.36
CA LEU A 200 8.09 17.54 7.51
C LEU A 200 7.71 17.71 6.03
N PRO A 201 8.66 18.11 5.16
CA PRO A 201 8.46 17.93 3.73
C PRO A 201 8.18 16.46 3.43
N PHE A 202 7.22 16.16 2.55
CA PHE A 202 6.95 14.80 2.13
C PHE A 202 6.65 14.73 0.64
N GLU A 203 6.76 13.52 0.09
CA GLU A 203 6.37 13.22 -1.28
C GLU A 203 5.65 11.88 -1.30
N VAL A 204 4.39 11.89 -1.76
CA VAL A 204 3.68 10.68 -2.14
C VAL A 204 4.08 10.31 -3.57
N PHE A 205 4.42 9.05 -3.79
CA PHE A 205 4.91 8.57 -5.08
C PHE A 205 4.38 7.18 -5.42
N SER A 206 4.44 6.83 -6.70
CA SER A 206 4.19 5.48 -7.21
C SER A 206 5.07 5.19 -8.42
N THR A 207 5.61 3.97 -8.53
CA THR A 207 6.45 3.53 -9.65
C THR A 207 6.18 2.10 -10.09
N HIS A 208 6.42 1.81 -11.37
CA HIS A 208 6.42 0.46 -11.93
C HIS A 208 7.50 0.33 -13.02
N HIS A 209 8.13 -0.83 -13.11
CA HIS A 209 9.24 -1.10 -14.03
C HIS A 209 8.77 -1.55 -15.43
N LEU A 210 7.57 -1.15 -15.85
CA LEU A 210 6.90 -1.64 -17.05
C LEU A 210 6.88 -0.61 -18.18
N ILE A 211 7.21 -1.03 -19.40
CA ILE A 211 7.15 -0.20 -20.60
C ILE A 211 6.02 -0.68 -21.54
N PRO A 212 5.29 0.24 -22.19
CA PRO A 212 4.19 -0.14 -23.06
C PRO A 212 4.67 -0.72 -24.39
N LEU A 213 4.02 -1.79 -24.84
CA LEU A 213 4.14 -2.33 -26.18
C LEU A 213 3.06 -1.74 -27.10
N THR A 214 3.17 -2.05 -28.39
CA THR A 214 2.23 -1.57 -29.42
C THR A 214 0.90 -2.30 -29.41
N HIS A 215 0.88 -3.56 -28.96
CA HIS A 215 -0.33 -4.40 -28.97
C HIS A 215 -1.36 -3.89 -27.96
N LYS A 216 -2.63 -3.85 -28.41
CA LYS A 216 -3.78 -3.40 -27.63
C LYS A 216 -4.87 -4.47 -27.68
N LEU A 217 -5.57 -4.63 -26.57
CA LEU A 217 -6.69 -5.54 -26.40
C LEU A 217 -7.89 -4.72 -25.90
N VAL A 218 -9.02 -4.81 -26.58
CA VAL A 218 -10.26 -4.14 -26.17
C VAL A 218 -11.06 -5.13 -25.33
N VAL A 219 -11.46 -4.72 -24.14
CA VAL A 219 -12.38 -5.49 -23.30
C VAL A 219 -13.78 -5.35 -23.89
N THR A 220 -14.30 -6.41 -24.50
CA THR A 220 -15.64 -6.37 -25.13
C THR A 220 -16.72 -6.83 -24.17
N GLU A 221 -16.40 -7.73 -23.24
CA GLU A 221 -17.30 -8.17 -22.18
C GLU A 221 -16.53 -8.45 -20.89
N ALA A 222 -17.02 -7.90 -19.79
CA ALA A 222 -16.49 -8.05 -18.44
C ALA A 222 -17.61 -8.06 -17.40
N ASP A 223 -17.42 -8.88 -16.37
CA ASP A 223 -18.16 -8.86 -15.12
C ASP A 223 -17.32 -8.09 -14.09
N ARG A 224 -17.74 -6.84 -13.84
CA ARG A 224 -17.05 -5.93 -12.92
C ARG A 224 -17.06 -6.43 -11.49
N GLU A 225 -18.17 -7.01 -11.03
CA GLU A 225 -18.34 -7.42 -9.63
C GLU A 225 -17.46 -8.62 -9.28
N GLN A 226 -17.28 -9.53 -10.24
CA GLN A 226 -16.41 -10.69 -10.08
C GLN A 226 -14.95 -10.43 -10.54
N ARG A 227 -14.65 -9.21 -11.01
CA ARG A 227 -13.36 -8.83 -11.64
C ARG A 227 -12.96 -9.79 -12.76
N ARG A 228 -13.90 -10.15 -13.63
CA ARG A 228 -13.68 -11.10 -14.74
C ARG A 228 -13.79 -10.41 -16.08
N VAL A 229 -12.80 -10.63 -16.95
CA VAL A 229 -12.90 -10.30 -18.37
C VAL A 229 -13.29 -11.57 -19.11
N ILE A 230 -14.47 -11.54 -19.72
CA ILE A 230 -15.07 -12.67 -20.43
C ILE A 230 -14.57 -12.68 -21.88
N GLU A 231 -14.56 -11.49 -22.50
CA GLU A 231 -14.13 -11.33 -23.89
C GLU A 231 -13.11 -10.21 -24.07
N LEU A 232 -12.14 -10.51 -24.94
CA LEU A 232 -11.18 -9.54 -25.48
C LEU A 232 -11.35 -9.53 -27.00
N ASN A 233 -11.46 -8.35 -27.61
CA ASN A 233 -11.61 -8.20 -29.06
C ASN A 233 -12.76 -9.04 -29.67
N GLY A 234 -13.83 -9.30 -28.91
CA GLY A 234 -14.98 -10.10 -29.34
C GLY A 234 -14.75 -11.62 -29.36
N LEU A 235 -13.71 -12.11 -28.68
CA LEU A 235 -13.35 -13.52 -28.57
C LEU A 235 -13.06 -13.88 -27.10
N PRO A 236 -13.09 -15.19 -26.74
CA PRO A 236 -12.80 -15.62 -25.36
C PRO A 236 -11.47 -15.07 -24.84
N ALA A 237 -11.50 -14.42 -23.68
CA ALA A 237 -10.38 -13.63 -23.18
C ALA A 237 -9.08 -14.44 -23.05
N ALA A 238 -9.15 -15.67 -22.51
CA ALA A 238 -7.97 -16.51 -22.35
C ALA A 238 -7.34 -16.92 -23.68
N GLN A 239 -8.14 -17.11 -24.74
CA GLN A 239 -7.61 -17.45 -26.06
C GLN A 239 -6.83 -16.27 -26.64
N VAL A 240 -7.43 -15.08 -26.64
CA VAL A 240 -6.83 -13.86 -27.18
C VAL A 240 -5.55 -13.50 -26.43
N TYR A 241 -5.56 -13.65 -25.11
CA TYR A 241 -4.37 -13.43 -24.30
C TYR A 241 -3.28 -14.49 -24.59
N ALA A 242 -3.66 -15.76 -24.75
CA ALA A 242 -2.71 -16.82 -25.10
C ALA A 242 -2.03 -16.56 -26.46
N GLU A 243 -2.80 -16.09 -27.46
CA GLU A 243 -2.29 -15.67 -28.76
C GLU A 243 -1.32 -14.48 -28.63
N LEU A 244 -1.66 -13.47 -27.81
CA LEU A 244 -0.79 -12.32 -27.54
C LEU A 244 0.58 -12.75 -27.01
N VAL A 245 0.62 -13.73 -26.10
CA VAL A 245 1.88 -14.21 -25.48
C VAL A 245 2.53 -15.38 -26.25
N GLY A 246 1.92 -15.82 -27.36
CA GLY A 246 2.44 -16.91 -28.20
C GLY A 246 2.40 -18.28 -27.52
N MET A 247 1.41 -18.55 -26.67
CA MET A 247 1.24 -19.80 -25.92
C MET A 247 -0.13 -20.43 -26.17
N ALA A 248 -0.29 -21.71 -25.81
CA ALA A 248 -1.61 -22.33 -25.74
C ALA A 248 -2.34 -21.90 -24.45
N PRO A 249 -3.68 -21.79 -24.44
CA PRO A 249 -4.44 -21.40 -23.23
C PRO A 249 -4.14 -22.27 -22.00
N ALA A 250 -3.90 -23.57 -22.20
CA ALA A 250 -3.55 -24.51 -21.13
C ALA A 250 -2.17 -24.27 -20.49
N GLN A 251 -1.31 -23.46 -21.10
CA GLN A 251 0.01 -23.09 -20.58
C GLN A 251 -0.03 -21.78 -19.78
N LEU A 252 -1.15 -21.06 -19.81
CA LEU A 252 -1.31 -19.84 -19.03
C LEU A 252 -1.26 -20.16 -17.54
N SER A 253 -0.41 -19.42 -16.83
CA SER A 253 -0.16 -19.60 -15.40
C SER A 253 0.19 -18.26 -14.76
N ALA A 254 0.19 -18.20 -13.43
CA ALA A 254 0.59 -17.01 -12.68
C ALA A 254 1.96 -16.47 -13.11
N ALA A 255 2.92 -17.36 -13.39
CA ALA A 255 4.25 -16.97 -13.87
C ALA A 255 4.22 -16.32 -15.26
N VAL A 256 3.31 -16.75 -16.14
CA VAL A 256 3.12 -16.12 -17.47
C VAL A 256 2.48 -14.74 -17.31
N PHE A 257 1.47 -14.61 -16.46
CA PHE A 257 0.80 -13.32 -16.21
C PHE A 257 1.76 -12.27 -15.64
N ALA A 258 2.62 -12.67 -14.70
CA ALA A 258 3.63 -11.77 -14.13
C ALA A 258 4.62 -11.24 -15.18
N ARG A 259 4.96 -12.05 -16.19
CA ARG A 259 5.93 -11.71 -17.26
C ARG A 259 5.33 -10.94 -18.43
N HIS A 260 4.02 -11.01 -18.62
CA HIS A 260 3.30 -10.37 -19.74
C HIS A 260 2.14 -9.49 -19.25
N PRO A 261 2.42 -8.47 -18.41
CA PRO A 261 1.38 -7.66 -17.80
C PRO A 261 0.58 -6.85 -18.82
N LEU A 262 -0.66 -6.50 -18.43
CA LEU A 262 -1.53 -5.60 -19.17
C LEU A 262 -1.72 -4.32 -18.36
N ALA A 263 -1.89 -3.18 -19.04
CA ALA A 263 -2.18 -1.91 -18.38
C ALA A 263 -3.21 -1.08 -19.15
N VAL A 264 -4.07 -0.36 -18.44
CA VAL A 264 -4.94 0.68 -19.01
C VAL A 264 -4.19 2.00 -19.06
N ARG A 265 -4.43 2.83 -20.09
CA ARG A 265 -3.85 4.17 -20.18
C ARG A 265 -4.87 5.24 -19.79
N ILE A 266 -4.65 5.94 -18.69
CA ILE A 266 -5.52 7.01 -18.17
C ILE A 266 -4.67 8.25 -17.94
N GLY A 267 -5.11 9.43 -18.41
CA GLY A 267 -4.37 10.68 -18.20
C GLY A 267 -2.92 10.69 -18.72
N GLY A 268 -2.61 9.84 -19.72
CA GLY A 268 -1.25 9.68 -20.26
C GLY A 268 -0.36 8.70 -19.49
N GLN A 269 -0.80 8.19 -18.34
CA GLN A 269 -0.09 7.21 -17.52
C GLN A 269 -0.65 5.79 -17.72
N HIS A 270 0.17 4.77 -17.46
CA HIS A 270 -0.25 3.36 -17.56
C HIS A 270 -0.49 2.80 -16.16
N TYR A 271 -1.64 2.15 -15.98
CA TYR A 271 -2.06 1.53 -14.73
C TYR A 271 -2.25 0.04 -14.95
N VAL A 272 -1.46 -0.77 -14.24
CA VAL A 272 -1.44 -2.21 -14.45
C VAL A 272 -2.76 -2.84 -14.02
N ARG A 273 -3.18 -3.86 -14.76
CA ARG A 273 -4.30 -4.75 -14.46
C ARG A 273 -3.77 -6.18 -14.53
N SER A 274 -3.41 -6.72 -13.36
CA SER A 274 -2.78 -8.03 -13.28
C SER A 274 -3.82 -9.14 -13.36
N ILE A 275 -3.58 -10.10 -14.25
CA ILE A 275 -4.39 -11.32 -14.38
C ILE A 275 -4.02 -12.26 -13.24
N GLN A 276 -5.03 -12.80 -12.56
CA GLN A 276 -4.89 -13.78 -11.50
C GLN A 276 -4.89 -15.21 -12.07
N ARG A 277 -5.92 -15.55 -12.86
CA ARG A 277 -6.13 -16.92 -13.35
C ARG A 277 -6.99 -16.99 -14.61
N VAL A 278 -6.90 -18.12 -15.29
CA VAL A 278 -7.87 -18.56 -16.30
C VAL A 278 -8.99 -19.34 -15.61
N ASN A 279 -10.24 -19.06 -15.96
CA ASN A 279 -11.41 -19.81 -15.49
C ASN A 279 -11.79 -20.94 -16.48
N SER A 280 -12.63 -21.87 -16.04
CA SER A 280 -13.08 -23.01 -16.84
C SER A 280 -13.85 -22.62 -18.11
N ASP A 281 -14.46 -21.44 -18.11
CA ASP A 281 -15.18 -20.87 -19.26
C ASP A 281 -14.30 -19.99 -20.16
N SER A 282 -12.96 -20.05 -19.99
CA SER A 282 -11.98 -19.25 -20.73
C SER A 282 -12.03 -17.74 -20.48
N SER A 283 -12.77 -17.28 -19.47
CA SER A 283 -12.63 -15.92 -18.93
C SER A 283 -11.34 -15.77 -18.10
N LEU A 284 -10.87 -14.54 -17.93
CA LEU A 284 -9.72 -14.19 -17.10
C LEU A 284 -10.18 -13.45 -15.86
N SER A 285 -9.78 -13.91 -14.67
CA SER A 285 -9.95 -13.16 -13.42
C SER A 285 -8.77 -12.21 -13.21
N PHE A 286 -9.04 -11.00 -12.75
CA PHE A 286 -8.04 -9.95 -12.47
C PHE A 286 -8.02 -9.59 -10.99
N TYR A 287 -6.88 -9.09 -10.50
CA TYR A 287 -6.74 -8.56 -9.14
C TYR A 287 -7.51 -7.25 -8.93
N CYS A 288 -7.62 -6.43 -9.99
CA CYS A 288 -8.33 -5.15 -10.01
C CYS A 288 -9.43 -5.17 -11.07
N ALA A 289 -10.51 -4.44 -10.84
CA ALA A 289 -11.66 -4.36 -11.74
C ALA A 289 -11.29 -3.83 -13.14
N VAL A 290 -11.98 -4.38 -14.14
CA VAL A 290 -11.86 -4.02 -15.56
C VAL A 290 -13.27 -3.87 -16.13
N GLU A 291 -13.49 -2.83 -16.93
CA GLU A 291 -14.81 -2.49 -17.49
C GLU A 291 -14.85 -2.65 -19.01
N ASN A 292 -16.07 -2.82 -19.54
CA ASN A 292 -16.33 -2.87 -20.97
C ASN A 292 -15.83 -1.61 -21.68
N GLY A 293 -15.23 -1.79 -22.86
CA GLY A 293 -14.70 -0.72 -23.69
C GLY A 293 -13.32 -0.21 -23.27
N ILE A 294 -12.77 -0.67 -22.14
CA ILE A 294 -11.40 -0.31 -21.76
C ILE A 294 -10.41 -0.97 -22.73
N VAL A 295 -9.39 -0.19 -23.12
CA VAL A 295 -8.26 -0.67 -23.92
C VAL A 295 -7.10 -1.02 -23.01
N LEU A 296 -6.80 -2.32 -22.95
CA LEU A 296 -5.62 -2.86 -22.30
C LEU A 296 -4.43 -2.81 -23.25
N THR A 297 -3.29 -2.38 -22.74
CA THR A 297 -2.01 -2.31 -23.43
C THR A 297 -1.14 -3.44 -22.96
N ALA A 298 -0.56 -4.21 -23.87
CA ALA A 298 0.46 -5.17 -23.51
C ALA A 298 1.70 -4.43 -22.98
N MET A 299 2.25 -4.89 -21.88
CA MET A 299 3.39 -4.26 -21.22
C MET A 299 4.56 -5.24 -21.17
N GLN A 300 5.78 -4.70 -21.18
CA GLN A 300 7.01 -5.44 -21.05
C GLN A 300 7.72 -5.05 -19.75
N PRO A 301 8.02 -6.01 -18.86
CA PRO A 301 8.86 -5.76 -17.70
C PRO A 301 10.28 -5.40 -18.12
N THR A 302 10.84 -4.39 -17.45
CA THR A 302 12.26 -4.03 -17.42
C THR A 302 12.85 -4.40 -16.05
N PRO A 303 14.18 -4.38 -15.85
CA PRO A 303 14.77 -4.74 -14.56
C PRO A 303 14.22 -3.93 -13.38
N LEU A 304 13.46 -4.59 -12.50
CA LEU A 304 12.76 -3.97 -11.36
C LEU A 304 13.70 -3.17 -10.45
N LEU A 305 14.88 -3.72 -10.14
CA LEU A 305 15.84 -3.07 -9.26
C LEU A 305 16.39 -1.76 -9.83
N ASP A 306 16.47 -1.63 -11.15
CA ASP A 306 16.99 -0.41 -11.76
C ASP A 306 15.94 0.72 -11.72
N ASP A 307 14.67 0.38 -11.99
CA ASP A 307 13.54 1.30 -11.77
C ASP A 307 13.47 1.77 -10.31
N LEU A 308 13.58 0.83 -9.36
CA LEU A 308 13.54 1.15 -7.93
C LEU A 308 14.68 2.11 -7.54
N LYS A 309 15.91 1.89 -8.01
CA LYS A 309 17.05 2.80 -7.77
C LYS A 309 16.80 4.19 -8.34
N VAL A 310 16.30 4.28 -9.57
CA VAL A 310 16.02 5.57 -10.24
C VAL A 310 14.95 6.33 -9.46
N MET A 311 13.88 5.66 -9.05
CA MET A 311 12.82 6.27 -8.25
C MET A 311 13.35 6.79 -6.91
N LEU A 312 14.07 5.95 -6.14
CA LEU A 312 14.62 6.32 -4.83
C LEU A 312 15.60 7.50 -4.93
N ALA A 313 16.45 7.51 -5.96
CA ALA A 313 17.34 8.63 -6.24
C ALA A 313 16.57 9.90 -6.62
N GLY A 314 15.49 9.78 -7.40
CA GLY A 314 14.62 10.90 -7.77
C GLY A 314 13.93 11.54 -6.58
N VAL A 315 13.38 10.72 -5.67
CA VAL A 315 12.79 11.19 -4.40
C VAL A 315 13.85 11.91 -3.56
N SER A 316 15.02 11.30 -3.42
CA SER A 316 16.12 11.89 -2.65
C SER A 316 16.62 13.21 -3.24
N ALA A 317 16.59 13.36 -4.56
CA ALA A 317 16.96 14.60 -5.23
C ALA A 317 15.97 15.74 -4.99
N ARG A 318 14.68 15.44 -4.76
CA ARG A 318 13.62 16.43 -4.52
C ARG A 318 13.46 16.78 -3.04
N LEU A 319 13.54 15.80 -2.15
CA LEU A 319 13.34 15.98 -0.71
C LEU A 319 14.63 16.12 0.11
N GLY A 320 15.79 15.92 -0.51
CA GLY A 320 17.02 15.57 0.21
C GLY A 320 16.98 14.12 0.68
N THR A 321 17.99 13.68 1.44
CA THR A 321 18.00 12.32 2.00
C THR A 321 16.77 12.10 2.88
N PRO A 322 15.86 11.18 2.52
CA PRO A 322 14.67 10.93 3.32
C PRO A 322 15.04 10.41 4.72
N SER A 323 14.31 10.84 5.73
CA SER A 323 14.42 10.31 7.09
C SER A 323 13.84 8.90 7.18
N MET A 324 12.79 8.64 6.41
CA MET A 324 12.12 7.34 6.28
C MET A 324 11.26 7.33 5.02
N ILE A 325 11.02 6.15 4.48
CA ILE A 325 10.01 5.89 3.47
C ILE A 325 9.03 4.85 3.99
N ILE A 326 7.73 5.12 3.91
CA ILE A 326 6.69 4.10 4.13
C ILE A 326 6.32 3.52 2.77
N GLY A 327 6.59 2.22 2.57
CA GLY A 327 6.40 1.52 1.30
C GLY A 327 5.26 0.51 1.32
N CYS A 328 4.39 0.58 0.32
CA CYS A 328 3.41 -0.42 -0.08
C CYS A 328 3.96 -1.10 -1.35
N ASP A 329 4.44 -2.34 -1.23
CA ASP A 329 5.10 -3.05 -2.32
C ASP A 329 4.30 -4.27 -2.77
N CYS A 330 3.81 -4.28 -4.01
CA CYS A 330 2.99 -5.38 -4.50
C CYS A 330 3.62 -6.75 -4.25
N PHE A 331 2.87 -7.70 -3.71
CA PHE A 331 3.37 -9.07 -3.55
C PHE A 331 3.83 -9.69 -4.88
N LEU A 332 3.25 -9.26 -6.02
CA LEU A 332 3.67 -9.68 -7.36
C LEU A 332 5.11 -9.23 -7.69
N ARG A 333 5.54 -8.05 -7.19
CA ARG A 333 6.91 -7.56 -7.33
C ARG A 333 7.87 -8.38 -6.48
N ARG A 334 7.48 -8.72 -5.25
CA ARG A 334 8.25 -9.63 -4.40
C ARG A 334 8.39 -11.02 -5.04
N MET A 335 7.30 -11.57 -5.59
CA MET A 335 7.33 -12.86 -6.30
C MET A 335 8.28 -12.82 -7.49
N GLU A 336 8.31 -11.72 -8.25
CA GLU A 336 9.27 -11.54 -9.35
C GLU A 336 10.72 -11.54 -8.83
N LEU A 337 10.99 -10.80 -7.76
CA LEU A 337 12.32 -10.77 -7.12
C LEU A 337 12.74 -12.15 -6.60
N GLU A 338 11.83 -12.91 -5.99
CA GLU A 338 12.08 -14.28 -5.52
C GLU A 338 12.38 -15.21 -6.70
N ALA A 339 11.60 -15.13 -7.78
CA ALA A 339 11.80 -15.93 -8.99
C ALA A 339 13.14 -15.62 -9.70
N LEU A 340 13.61 -14.37 -9.62
CA LEU A 340 14.89 -13.92 -10.17
C LEU A 340 16.06 -14.07 -9.18
N GLN A 341 15.83 -14.54 -7.96
CA GLN A 341 16.83 -14.63 -6.88
C GLN A 341 17.48 -13.28 -6.54
N GLN A 342 16.68 -12.21 -6.58
CA GLN A 342 17.10 -10.82 -6.38
C GLN A 342 16.61 -10.23 -5.05
N LEU A 343 15.96 -11.02 -4.20
CA LEU A 343 15.36 -10.54 -2.94
C LEU A 343 16.40 -9.88 -2.00
N ASP A 344 17.60 -10.46 -1.87
CA ASP A 344 18.67 -9.88 -1.03
C ASP A 344 19.17 -8.52 -1.53
N GLN A 345 19.28 -8.37 -2.86
CA GLN A 345 19.69 -7.12 -3.50
C GLN A 345 18.61 -6.06 -3.32
N ALA A 346 17.34 -6.44 -3.46
CA ALA A 346 16.21 -5.56 -3.20
C ALA A 346 16.19 -5.12 -1.73
N SER A 347 16.31 -6.07 -0.79
CA SER A 347 16.42 -5.78 0.64
C SER A 347 17.54 -4.80 0.94
N GLN A 348 18.72 -4.94 0.31
CA GLN A 348 19.82 -4.00 0.48
C GLN A 348 19.46 -2.58 0.04
N LEU A 349 18.77 -2.42 -1.10
CA LEU A 349 18.32 -1.10 -1.58
C LEU A 349 17.29 -0.48 -0.64
N LEU A 350 16.31 -1.27 -0.20
CA LEU A 350 15.27 -0.84 0.74
C LEU A 350 15.87 -0.37 2.07
N ARG A 351 16.84 -1.12 2.62
CA ARG A 351 17.59 -0.73 3.83
C ARG A 351 18.32 0.59 3.64
N GLN A 352 19.05 0.75 2.54
CA GLN A 352 19.83 1.95 2.26
C GLN A 352 18.96 3.21 2.13
N ALA A 353 17.75 3.05 1.60
CA ALA A 353 16.78 4.14 1.46
C ALA A 353 15.89 4.35 2.69
N GLY A 354 16.06 3.57 3.77
CA GLY A 354 15.23 3.69 4.97
C GLY A 354 13.76 3.34 4.74
N VAL A 355 13.49 2.37 3.84
CA VAL A 355 12.13 1.90 3.57
C VAL A 355 11.67 0.96 4.66
N VAL A 356 10.48 1.21 5.17
CA VAL A 356 9.72 0.30 6.04
C VAL A 356 8.28 0.23 5.54
N GLY A 357 7.58 -0.86 5.79
CA GLY A 357 6.24 -1.03 5.25
C GLY A 357 5.90 -2.50 5.05
N PHE A 358 5.23 -2.82 3.95
CA PHE A 358 4.69 -4.17 3.76
C PHE A 358 4.45 -4.53 2.31
N ASN A 359 4.32 -5.84 2.10
CA ASN A 359 3.83 -6.41 0.86
C ASN A 359 2.31 -6.42 0.83
N THR A 360 1.74 -5.83 -0.22
CA THR A 360 0.30 -5.61 -0.43
C THR A 360 -0.29 -6.59 -1.43
N TYR A 361 -1.61 -6.79 -1.40
CA TYR A 361 -2.35 -7.41 -2.52
C TYR A 361 -2.75 -6.44 -3.62
N GLY A 362 -2.68 -5.15 -3.33
CA GLY A 362 -2.91 -4.07 -4.26
C GLY A 362 -2.40 -2.76 -3.67
N GLU A 363 -1.98 -1.84 -4.52
CA GLU A 363 -1.49 -0.53 -4.10
C GLU A 363 -2.49 0.52 -4.54
N GLN A 364 -2.49 1.65 -3.83
CA GLN A 364 -3.48 2.69 -4.01
C GLN A 364 -2.78 4.01 -4.24
N HIS A 365 -3.16 4.75 -5.27
CA HIS A 365 -2.57 6.05 -5.58
C HIS A 365 -3.58 6.94 -6.29
N HIS A 366 -3.91 8.09 -5.70
CA HIS A 366 -4.92 9.04 -6.23
C HIS A 366 -6.24 8.35 -6.61
N GLY A 367 -6.86 7.67 -5.65
CA GLY A 367 -8.17 7.02 -5.84
C GLY A 367 -8.17 5.78 -6.72
N MET A 368 -7.02 5.32 -7.20
CA MET A 368 -6.92 4.15 -8.08
C MET A 368 -6.28 2.98 -7.36
N HIS A 369 -6.91 1.80 -7.49
CA HIS A 369 -6.28 0.50 -7.23
C HIS A 369 -5.39 0.12 -8.42
N VAL A 370 -4.11 -0.10 -8.13
CA VAL A 370 -3.07 -0.48 -9.07
C VAL A 370 -2.33 -1.72 -8.56
N ASN A 371 -1.72 -2.48 -9.48
CA ASN A 371 -0.93 -3.67 -9.14
C ASN A 371 0.48 -3.54 -9.73
N GLN A 372 1.40 -4.40 -9.27
CA GLN A 372 2.80 -4.43 -9.72
C GLN A 372 3.50 -3.06 -9.57
N THR A 373 3.08 -2.29 -8.58
CA THR A 373 3.63 -0.98 -8.26
C THR A 373 4.32 -1.00 -6.91
N PHE A 374 5.24 -0.05 -6.74
CA PHE A 374 5.74 0.34 -5.44
C PHE A 374 5.23 1.74 -5.17
N THR A 375 4.38 1.88 -4.18
CA THR A 375 3.74 3.15 -3.80
C THR A 375 4.13 3.50 -2.38
N GLY A 376 4.26 4.77 -2.05
CA GLY A 376 4.63 5.15 -0.70
C GLY A 376 4.63 6.64 -0.46
N VAL A 377 5.10 6.99 0.74
CA VAL A 377 5.42 8.35 1.12
C VAL A 377 6.84 8.41 1.66
N ALA A 378 7.61 9.38 1.19
CA ALA A 378 8.92 9.69 1.72
C ALA A 378 8.84 10.95 2.58
N PHE A 379 9.51 10.94 3.73
CA PHE A 379 9.63 12.11 4.60
C PHE A 379 11.02 12.72 4.46
N GLY A 380 11.08 14.00 4.15
CA GLY A 380 12.29 14.80 4.23
C GLY A 380 12.68 15.12 5.67
N SER A 381 13.62 16.06 5.82
CA SER A 381 13.99 16.63 7.12
C SER A 381 13.63 18.12 7.13
N LEU A 382 13.32 18.67 8.31
CA LEU A 382 13.24 20.12 8.46
C LEU A 382 14.61 20.73 8.15
N PRO A 383 14.66 21.94 7.56
CA PRO A 383 15.91 22.68 7.49
C PRO A 383 16.50 22.79 8.89
N ALA A 384 17.79 22.51 9.04
CA ALA A 384 18.49 22.85 10.27
C ALA A 384 18.29 24.36 10.46
N ASN A 385 17.66 24.77 11.56
CA ASN A 385 17.53 26.19 11.86
C ASN A 385 18.96 26.75 11.92
N ASP A 386 19.33 27.60 10.97
CA ASP A 386 20.47 28.49 11.11
C ASP A 386 20.22 29.27 12.40
N SER A 387 20.96 28.86 13.42
CA SER A 387 20.85 29.40 14.77
C SER A 387 21.38 30.83 14.70
N HIS A 388 20.47 31.80 14.57
CA HIS A 388 20.81 33.20 14.77
C HIS A 388 20.93 33.54 16.25
#